data_AF-A0A2G9U7I8-F1
#
_entry.id   AF-A0A2G9U7I8-F1
#
_cell.length_a   1.000
_cell.length_b   1.000
_cell.length_c   1.000
_cell.angle_alpha   90.00
_cell.angle_beta   90.00
_cell.angle_gamma   90.00
#
_symmetry.space_group_name_H-M   'P 1'
#
loop_
_entity.id
_entity.type
_entity.pdbx_description
1 polymer ?
#
loop_
_entity_poly.entity_id
_entity_poly.type
_entity_poly.pdbx_seq_one_letter_code
_entity_poly.pdbx_strand_id
1 'polypeptide(L)'
;MVVILTHRSNKDPEAMGAVKEFKPTDATTNPSLILGASKMEKYAPLMQEAVAYAKEHGAGKTPEQILELAMDRLFVVFGKEILKIIPGRVSTEVDAKLSFDTKASIDKALSLIDQYEKLGISKERVLIKLASTWEGIQAAKVLEAQHGVHCNMTLLFNFEQAVACAEANVTLISPFVGRIMDWYVKNTDKKKYDRRDDPGVKSVTRIYNYYKKHGYKTQVMAASFRNTEEIKGLMGCDLLTISPGLLQQLSQDDEAVPVALKSSDGHKAVTCYTLPARPVEP
;
A
#
# COMPACT_ATOMS: atom_id res chain seq x y z
N MET A 1 -4.77 -7.55 11.83
CA MET A 1 -4.73 -6.36 10.96
C MET A 1 -3.29 -5.95 10.77
N VAL A 2 -2.64 -6.54 9.78
CA VAL A 2 -1.31 -6.16 9.29
C VAL A 2 -1.36 -6.36 7.79
N VAL A 3 -0.89 -5.38 7.04
CA VAL A 3 -0.70 -5.45 5.59
C VAL A 3 0.81 -5.45 5.35
N ILE A 4 1.35 -6.42 4.64
CA ILE A 4 2.81 -6.52 4.39
C ILE A 4 3.06 -6.24 2.93
N LEU A 5 3.78 -5.15 2.65
CA LEU A 5 5.14 -5.23 2.15
C LEU A 5 5.68 -3.83 1.85
N THR A 6 6.68 -3.38 2.60
CA THR A 6 7.57 -2.29 2.17
C THR A 6 8.98 -2.45 2.75
N HIS A 7 10.06 -2.40 1.97
CA HIS A 7 11.30 -1.76 2.43
C HIS A 7 12.17 -1.23 1.27
N ARG A 8 12.99 -0.21 1.59
CA ARG A 8 13.85 0.57 0.67
C ARG A 8 15.36 0.33 0.89
N SER A 9 15.76 -0.66 1.69
CA SER A 9 17.17 -1.00 1.94
C SER A 9 17.61 -2.13 1.04
N ASN A 10 18.78 -1.98 0.44
CA ASN A 10 19.53 -3.01 -0.30
C ASN A 10 20.02 -4.18 0.61
N LYS A 11 19.38 -4.40 1.77
CA LYS A 11 19.72 -5.42 2.76
C LYS A 11 18.42 -5.93 3.39
N ASP A 12 17.71 -6.79 2.67
CA ASP A 12 17.20 -8.11 3.13
C ASP A 12 16.18 -8.68 2.10
N PRO A 13 16.26 -9.96 1.67
CA PRO A 13 15.58 -10.50 0.50
C PRO A 13 14.17 -11.11 0.74
N GLU A 14 13.40 -10.77 1.75
CA GLU A 14 12.25 -11.63 2.14
C GLU A 14 10.87 -10.99 2.08
N ALA A 15 10.56 -10.29 0.99
CA ALA A 15 9.20 -9.81 0.77
C ALA A 15 8.14 -10.94 0.86
N MET A 16 8.29 -12.00 0.07
CA MET A 16 7.35 -13.14 0.16
C MET A 16 7.55 -14.00 1.43
N GLY A 17 8.76 -14.03 1.99
CA GLY A 17 9.05 -14.77 3.23
C GLY A 17 8.32 -14.18 4.43
N ALA A 18 8.42 -12.86 4.60
CA ALA A 18 7.72 -12.12 5.63
C ALA A 18 6.19 -12.23 5.53
N VAL A 19 5.64 -12.26 4.30
CA VAL A 19 4.20 -12.49 4.11
C VAL A 19 3.78 -13.86 4.65
N LYS A 20 4.60 -14.90 4.43
CA LYS A 20 4.34 -16.23 4.99
C LYS A 20 4.53 -16.29 6.51
N GLU A 21 5.55 -15.63 7.05
CA GLU A 21 5.85 -15.61 8.49
C GLU A 21 4.74 -14.90 9.28
N PHE A 22 4.39 -13.68 8.88
CA PHE A 22 3.50 -12.80 9.65
C PHE A 22 2.02 -12.86 9.20
N LYS A 23 1.70 -13.61 8.14
CA LYS A 23 0.32 -13.94 7.67
C LYS A 23 -0.63 -12.73 7.64
N PRO A 24 -0.32 -11.69 6.85
CA PRO A 24 -1.14 -10.50 6.78
C PRO A 24 -2.45 -10.73 6.05
N THR A 25 -3.38 -9.78 6.22
CA THR A 25 -4.65 -9.80 5.50
C THR A 25 -4.45 -9.35 4.05
N ASP A 26 -3.89 -8.15 3.86
CA ASP A 26 -3.61 -7.57 2.56
C ASP A 26 -2.08 -7.42 2.35
N ALA A 27 -1.68 -7.03 1.14
CA ALA A 27 -0.30 -6.66 0.83
C ALA A 27 -0.24 -5.45 -0.11
N THR A 28 0.88 -4.73 -0.09
CA THR A 28 1.09 -3.58 -1.00
C THR A 28 2.39 -3.74 -1.78
N THR A 29 2.36 -3.45 -3.07
CA THR A 29 3.58 -3.23 -3.86
C THR A 29 3.74 -1.75 -4.22
N ASN A 30 4.91 -1.38 -4.71
CA ASN A 30 5.22 -0.10 -5.33
C ASN A 30 6.45 -0.28 -6.24
N PRO A 31 6.77 0.69 -7.12
CA PRO A 31 7.86 0.53 -8.07
C PRO A 31 9.23 0.26 -7.43
N SER A 32 9.52 0.86 -6.26
CA SER A 32 10.78 0.59 -5.54
C SER A 32 10.87 -0.85 -5.03
N LEU A 33 9.74 -1.45 -4.63
CA LEU A 33 9.70 -2.83 -4.13
C LEU A 33 9.85 -3.84 -5.26
N ILE A 34 9.16 -3.62 -6.37
CA ILE A 34 9.30 -4.47 -7.55
C ILE A 34 10.75 -4.42 -8.05
N LEU A 35 11.36 -3.24 -8.09
CA LEU A 35 12.79 -3.09 -8.45
C LEU A 35 13.73 -3.79 -7.46
N GLY A 36 13.42 -3.77 -6.16
CA GLY A 36 14.19 -4.51 -5.17
C GLY A 36 14.09 -6.02 -5.38
N ALA A 37 12.86 -6.53 -5.55
CA ALA A 37 12.60 -7.94 -5.78
C ALA A 37 13.18 -8.43 -7.12
N SER A 38 13.11 -7.63 -8.18
CA SER A 38 13.61 -8.03 -9.51
C SER A 38 15.13 -8.27 -9.56
N LYS A 39 15.89 -7.80 -8.56
CA LYS A 39 17.34 -8.02 -8.44
C LYS A 39 17.70 -9.34 -7.79
N MET A 40 16.72 -10.10 -7.33
CA MET A 40 16.96 -11.32 -6.57
C MET A 40 16.76 -12.56 -7.44
N GLU A 41 17.74 -13.45 -7.43
CA GLU A 41 17.78 -14.64 -8.27
C GLU A 41 16.53 -15.53 -8.13
N LYS A 42 16.02 -15.68 -6.90
CA LYS A 42 14.81 -16.48 -6.63
C LYS A 42 13.54 -15.98 -7.35
N TYR A 43 13.51 -14.72 -7.79
CA TYR A 43 12.39 -14.15 -8.55
C TYR A 43 12.69 -14.01 -10.05
N ALA A 44 13.85 -14.50 -10.53
CA ALA A 44 14.18 -14.53 -11.95
C ALA A 44 13.12 -15.23 -12.82
N PRO A 45 12.44 -16.32 -12.38
CA PRO A 45 11.36 -16.92 -13.16
C PRO A 45 10.21 -15.95 -13.47
N LEU A 46 9.86 -15.05 -12.53
CA LEU A 46 8.80 -14.06 -12.74
C LEU A 46 9.20 -13.02 -13.79
N MET A 47 10.47 -12.64 -13.83
CA MET A 47 11.02 -11.77 -14.85
C MET A 47 11.00 -12.44 -16.24
N GLN A 48 11.37 -13.71 -16.30
CA GLN A 48 11.33 -14.48 -17.55
C GLN A 48 9.91 -14.61 -18.08
N GLU A 49 8.92 -14.88 -17.21
CA GLU A 49 7.50 -14.90 -17.58
C GLU A 49 7.05 -13.55 -18.16
N ALA A 50 7.42 -12.45 -17.50
CA ALA A 50 7.06 -11.10 -17.95
C ALA A 50 7.66 -10.76 -19.33
N VAL A 51 8.94 -11.10 -19.55
CA VAL A 51 9.62 -10.92 -20.84
C VAL A 51 9.02 -11.82 -21.93
N ALA A 52 8.70 -13.07 -21.60
CA ALA A 52 8.09 -14.00 -22.55
C ALA A 52 6.72 -13.49 -23.01
N TYR A 53 5.87 -13.09 -22.06
CA TYR A 53 4.57 -12.50 -22.37
C TYR A 53 4.69 -11.27 -23.26
N ALA A 54 5.63 -10.37 -22.97
CA ALA A 54 5.83 -9.16 -23.77
C ALA A 54 6.32 -9.46 -25.20
N LYS A 55 7.14 -10.51 -25.39
CA LYS A 55 7.55 -10.95 -26.73
C LYS A 55 6.39 -11.52 -27.53
N GLU A 56 5.54 -12.32 -26.89
CA GLU A 56 4.37 -12.93 -27.50
C GLU A 56 3.31 -11.89 -27.89
N HIS A 57 3.09 -10.88 -27.03
CA HIS A 57 2.04 -9.87 -27.19
C HIS A 57 2.56 -8.53 -27.74
N GLY A 58 3.84 -8.49 -28.12
CA GLY A 58 4.55 -7.30 -28.59
C GLY A 58 4.52 -7.09 -30.10
N ALA A 59 3.86 -7.96 -30.87
CA ALA A 59 3.80 -7.84 -32.32
C ALA A 59 3.25 -6.46 -32.75
N GLY A 60 3.98 -5.77 -33.64
CA GLY A 60 3.63 -4.43 -34.13
C GLY A 60 3.84 -3.27 -33.13
N LYS A 61 4.45 -3.53 -31.96
CA LYS A 61 4.77 -2.51 -30.95
C LYS A 61 6.22 -2.02 -31.07
N THR A 62 6.47 -0.80 -30.63
CA THR A 62 7.85 -0.28 -30.51
C THR A 62 8.60 -0.98 -29.36
N PRO A 63 9.95 -0.95 -29.35
CA PRO A 63 10.72 -1.49 -28.22
C PRO A 63 10.29 -0.94 -26.86
N GLU A 64 9.93 0.33 -26.79
CA GLU A 64 9.45 0.99 -25.56
C GLU A 64 8.11 0.42 -25.10
N GLN A 65 7.17 0.22 -26.03
CA GLN A 65 5.88 -0.38 -25.74
C GLN A 65 6.00 -1.86 -25.31
N ILE A 66 6.95 -2.60 -25.88
CA ILE A 66 7.26 -3.98 -25.46
C ILE A 66 7.84 -3.97 -24.04
N LEU A 67 8.73 -3.03 -23.73
CA LEU A 67 9.28 -2.86 -22.38
C LEU A 67 8.19 -2.51 -21.37
N GLU A 68 7.30 -1.57 -21.69
CA GLU A 68 6.16 -1.23 -20.83
C GLU A 68 5.25 -2.44 -20.58
N LEU A 69 4.99 -3.25 -21.61
CA LEU A 69 4.20 -4.48 -21.48
C LEU A 69 4.87 -5.50 -20.57
N ALA A 70 6.20 -5.65 -20.66
CA ALA A 70 6.97 -6.51 -19.75
C ALA A 70 6.91 -5.98 -18.31
N MET A 71 7.04 -4.67 -18.12
CA MET A 71 6.98 -4.05 -16.79
C MET A 71 5.59 -4.20 -16.15
N ASP A 72 4.51 -3.96 -16.90
CA ASP A 72 3.15 -4.17 -16.41
C ASP A 72 2.95 -5.64 -16.01
N ARG A 73 3.34 -6.58 -16.89
CA ARG A 73 3.20 -8.01 -16.61
C ARG A 73 4.00 -8.41 -15.39
N LEU A 74 5.21 -7.87 -15.20
CA LEU A 74 6.03 -8.11 -14.01
C LEU A 74 5.29 -7.75 -12.72
N PHE A 75 4.66 -6.57 -12.69
CA PHE A 75 3.88 -6.13 -11.52
C PHE A 75 2.71 -7.08 -11.24
N VAL A 76 2.00 -7.51 -12.29
CA VAL A 76 0.86 -8.42 -12.19
C VAL A 76 1.28 -9.81 -11.70
N VAL A 77 2.38 -10.39 -12.22
CA VAL A 77 2.84 -11.72 -11.77
C VAL A 77 3.33 -11.69 -10.32
N PHE A 78 3.97 -10.60 -9.88
CA PHE A 78 4.30 -10.42 -8.47
C PHE A 78 3.05 -10.37 -7.61
N GLY A 79 2.04 -9.60 -8.01
CA GLY A 79 0.78 -9.54 -7.26
C GLY A 79 0.05 -10.87 -7.23
N LYS A 80 0.07 -11.65 -8.32
CA LYS A 80 -0.45 -13.03 -8.34
C LYS A 80 0.24 -13.92 -7.32
N GLU A 81 1.58 -13.90 -7.25
CA GLU A 81 2.31 -14.71 -6.27
C GLU A 81 2.01 -14.28 -4.82
N ILE A 82 1.80 -12.98 -4.59
CA ILE A 82 1.37 -12.48 -3.27
C ILE A 82 -0.04 -13.00 -2.94
N LEU A 83 -0.98 -12.93 -3.88
CA LEU A 83 -2.37 -13.33 -3.67
C LEU A 83 -2.55 -14.82 -3.38
N LYS A 84 -1.59 -15.67 -3.75
CA LYS A 84 -1.57 -17.09 -3.36
C LYS A 84 -1.34 -17.30 -1.86
N ILE A 85 -0.72 -16.34 -1.17
CA ILE A 85 -0.26 -16.49 0.21
C ILE A 85 -0.94 -15.51 1.19
N ILE A 86 -1.89 -14.69 0.72
CA ILE A 86 -2.72 -13.82 1.56
C ILE A 86 -4.21 -14.06 1.29
N PRO A 87 -5.09 -13.88 2.29
CA PRO A 87 -6.54 -14.03 2.11
C PRO A 87 -7.19 -12.80 1.47
N GLY A 88 -6.59 -11.61 1.63
CA GLY A 88 -7.15 -10.33 1.19
C GLY A 88 -6.52 -9.82 -0.11
N ARG A 89 -6.31 -8.51 -0.20
CA ARG A 89 -6.04 -7.79 -1.45
C ARG A 89 -4.56 -7.49 -1.66
N VAL A 90 -4.15 -7.30 -2.92
CA VAL A 90 -2.82 -6.74 -3.26
C VAL A 90 -2.96 -5.38 -3.91
N SER A 91 -2.19 -4.38 -3.45
CA SER A 91 -2.08 -3.10 -4.15
C SER A 91 -1.01 -3.15 -5.25
N THR A 92 -1.37 -2.76 -6.48
CA THR A 92 -0.47 -2.66 -7.65
C THR A 92 -0.47 -1.23 -8.17
N GLU A 93 0.71 -0.62 -8.29
CA GLU A 93 0.84 0.79 -8.62
C GLU A 93 0.95 1.03 -10.12
N VAL A 94 0.19 2.02 -10.61
CA VAL A 94 0.31 2.57 -11.97
C VAL A 94 1.66 3.27 -12.13
N ASP A 95 2.19 3.34 -13.36
CA ASP A 95 3.43 4.07 -13.64
C ASP A 95 3.29 5.53 -13.17
N ALA A 96 4.19 5.95 -12.28
CA ALA A 96 4.19 7.28 -11.70
C ALA A 96 4.34 8.41 -12.73
N LYS A 97 4.86 8.14 -13.95
CA LYS A 97 4.88 9.11 -15.05
C LYS A 97 3.49 9.58 -15.47
N LEU A 98 2.47 8.75 -15.21
CA LEU A 98 1.07 9.03 -15.56
C LEU A 98 0.34 9.84 -14.49
N SER A 99 0.99 10.21 -13.38
CA SER A 99 0.34 10.86 -12.22
C SER A 99 -0.41 12.15 -12.55
N PHE A 100 -0.09 12.81 -13.66
CA PHE A 100 -0.71 14.06 -14.10
C PHE A 100 -1.52 13.90 -15.40
N ASP A 101 -1.83 12.66 -15.77
CA ASP A 101 -2.69 12.33 -16.91
C ASP A 101 -3.82 11.41 -16.44
N THR A 102 -5.01 11.97 -16.27
CA THR A 102 -6.20 11.24 -15.80
C THR A 102 -6.57 10.11 -16.75
N LYS A 103 -6.56 10.36 -18.08
CA LYS A 103 -6.98 9.35 -19.05
C LYS A 103 -5.97 8.21 -19.11
N ALA A 104 -4.68 8.54 -19.21
CA ALA A 104 -3.64 7.52 -19.25
C ALA A 104 -3.59 6.69 -17.95
N SER A 105 -3.85 7.31 -16.79
CA SER A 105 -3.99 6.60 -15.51
C SER A 105 -5.15 5.60 -15.52
N ILE A 106 -6.32 5.99 -16.04
CA ILE A 106 -7.48 5.09 -16.19
C ILE A 106 -7.14 3.94 -17.16
N ASP A 107 -6.62 4.25 -18.34
CA ASP A 107 -6.29 3.24 -19.35
C ASP A 107 -5.27 2.22 -18.81
N LYS A 108 -4.23 2.69 -18.10
CA LYS A 108 -3.23 1.82 -17.48
C LYS A 108 -3.83 0.97 -16.36
N ALA A 109 -4.67 1.54 -15.50
CA ALA A 109 -5.37 0.82 -14.45
C ALA A 109 -6.22 -0.33 -15.01
N LEU A 110 -7.01 -0.06 -16.05
CA LEU A 110 -7.84 -1.06 -16.71
C LEU A 110 -7.01 -2.15 -17.39
N SER A 111 -5.89 -1.78 -18.03
CA SER A 111 -4.93 -2.74 -18.60
C SER A 111 -4.35 -3.68 -17.53
N LEU A 112 -4.00 -3.16 -16.35
CA LEU A 112 -3.50 -3.99 -15.25
C LEU A 112 -4.57 -4.95 -14.73
N ILE A 113 -5.82 -4.50 -14.62
CA ILE A 113 -6.95 -5.36 -14.21
C ILE A 113 -7.21 -6.47 -15.25
N ASP A 114 -7.25 -6.15 -16.54
CA ASP A 114 -7.39 -7.15 -17.61
C ASP A 114 -6.27 -8.22 -17.54
N GLN A 115 -5.04 -7.80 -17.25
CA GLN A 115 -3.93 -8.74 -17.08
C GLN A 115 -4.08 -9.65 -15.85
N TYR A 116 -4.65 -9.16 -14.75
CA TYR A 116 -5.00 -9.98 -13.58
C TYR A 116 -6.11 -10.98 -13.93
N GLU A 117 -7.16 -10.54 -14.61
CA GLU A 117 -8.29 -11.39 -15.02
C GLU A 117 -7.84 -12.53 -15.94
N LYS A 118 -6.93 -12.24 -16.89
CA LYS A 118 -6.28 -13.26 -17.75
C LYS A 118 -5.47 -14.30 -16.97
N LEU A 119 -5.06 -13.99 -15.74
CA LEU A 119 -4.39 -14.94 -14.84
C LEU A 119 -5.36 -15.59 -13.83
N GLY A 120 -6.68 -15.42 -14.03
CA GLY A 120 -7.72 -15.98 -13.17
C GLY A 120 -7.88 -15.24 -11.84
N ILE A 121 -7.40 -14.01 -11.73
CA ILE A 121 -7.51 -13.19 -10.52
C ILE A 121 -8.65 -12.18 -10.69
N SER A 122 -9.64 -12.25 -9.81
CA SER A 122 -10.73 -11.27 -9.75
C SER A 122 -10.20 -9.90 -9.33
N LYS A 123 -10.71 -8.82 -9.97
CA LYS A 123 -10.42 -7.44 -9.60
C LYS A 123 -10.73 -7.10 -8.13
N GLU A 124 -11.65 -7.83 -7.49
CA GLU A 124 -11.97 -7.68 -6.05
C GLU A 124 -10.76 -7.97 -5.13
N ARG A 125 -9.78 -8.73 -5.63
CA ARG A 125 -8.52 -9.05 -4.93
C ARG A 125 -7.42 -8.02 -5.20
N VAL A 126 -7.68 -6.98 -6.00
CA VAL A 126 -6.67 -6.01 -6.46
C VAL A 126 -7.09 -4.60 -6.07
N LEU A 127 -6.14 -3.82 -5.57
CA LEU A 127 -6.27 -2.36 -5.42
C LEU A 127 -5.35 -1.68 -6.42
N ILE A 128 -5.90 -0.90 -7.34
CA ILE A 128 -5.08 -0.06 -8.22
C ILE A 128 -4.58 1.14 -7.44
N LYS A 129 -3.26 1.27 -7.38
CA LYS A 129 -2.60 2.29 -6.57
C LYS A 129 -2.18 3.47 -7.45
N LEU A 130 -2.62 4.66 -7.06
CA LEU A 130 -2.45 5.92 -7.80
C LEU A 130 -1.88 6.99 -6.87
N ALA A 131 -1.01 7.84 -7.39
CA ALA A 131 -0.56 9.02 -6.65
C ALA A 131 -1.75 9.95 -6.37
N SER A 132 -1.81 10.53 -5.16
CA SER A 132 -2.88 11.45 -4.74
C SER A 132 -2.71 12.86 -5.31
N THR A 133 -2.40 12.97 -6.61
CA THR A 133 -2.54 14.21 -7.39
C THR A 133 -4.03 14.46 -7.66
N TRP A 134 -4.37 15.65 -8.13
CA TRP A 134 -5.75 15.93 -8.54
C TRP A 134 -6.18 14.97 -9.67
N GLU A 135 -5.35 14.82 -10.69
CA GLU A 135 -5.61 13.96 -11.85
C GLU A 135 -5.74 12.49 -11.45
N GLY A 136 -4.94 12.03 -10.48
CA GLY A 136 -5.02 10.68 -9.91
C GLY A 136 -6.31 10.44 -9.12
N ILE A 137 -6.77 11.42 -8.33
CA ILE A 137 -8.04 11.34 -7.61
C ILE A 137 -9.22 11.32 -8.59
N GLN A 138 -9.17 12.14 -9.65
CA GLN A 138 -10.19 12.13 -10.70
C GLN A 138 -10.21 10.80 -11.46
N ALA A 139 -9.04 10.20 -11.71
CA ALA A 139 -8.94 8.87 -12.32
C ALA A 139 -9.57 7.81 -11.41
N ALA A 140 -9.24 7.82 -10.11
CA ALA A 140 -9.80 6.90 -9.13
C ALA A 140 -11.32 7.01 -9.03
N LYS A 141 -11.88 8.23 -9.06
CA LYS A 141 -13.33 8.46 -9.08
C LYS A 141 -14.01 7.74 -10.25
N VAL A 142 -13.44 7.80 -11.45
CA VAL A 142 -13.97 7.12 -12.64
C VAL A 142 -13.82 5.60 -12.51
N LEU A 143 -12.65 5.13 -12.09
CA LEU A 143 -12.37 3.70 -11.89
C LEU A 143 -13.35 3.05 -10.90
N GLU A 144 -13.58 3.68 -9.76
CA GLU A 144 -14.51 3.19 -8.73
C GLU A 144 -15.95 3.23 -9.24
N ALA A 145 -16.41 4.38 -9.74
CA ALA A 145 -17.82 4.59 -10.06
C ALA A 145 -18.29 3.89 -11.35
N GLN A 146 -17.44 3.80 -12.37
CA GLN A 146 -17.83 3.31 -13.70
C GLN A 146 -17.34 1.90 -13.98
N HIS A 147 -16.21 1.50 -13.40
CA HIS A 147 -15.57 0.22 -13.68
C HIS A 147 -15.59 -0.74 -12.48
N GLY A 148 -15.95 -0.28 -11.29
CA GLY A 148 -15.85 -1.06 -10.05
C GLY A 148 -14.43 -1.54 -9.82
N VAL A 149 -13.44 -0.69 -10.11
CA VAL A 149 -12.01 -0.96 -9.90
C VAL A 149 -11.57 -0.21 -8.65
N HIS A 150 -11.31 -0.97 -7.60
CA HIS A 150 -10.98 -0.42 -6.29
C HIS A 150 -9.59 0.20 -6.25
N CYS A 151 -9.50 1.39 -5.67
CA CYS A 151 -8.31 2.22 -5.70
C CYS A 151 -7.66 2.39 -4.30
N ASN A 152 -6.34 2.45 -4.31
CA ASN A 152 -5.49 2.84 -3.17
C ASN A 152 -4.78 4.17 -3.49
N MET A 153 -5.22 5.26 -2.87
CA MET A 153 -4.61 6.57 -3.11
C MET A 153 -3.37 6.76 -2.23
N THR A 154 -2.19 6.77 -2.84
CA THR A 154 -0.88 6.83 -2.18
C THR A 154 -0.23 8.20 -2.28
N LEU A 155 0.93 8.41 -1.65
CA LEU A 155 1.63 9.69 -1.63
C LEU A 155 0.72 10.82 -1.10
N LEU A 156 -0.08 10.49 -0.09
CA LEU A 156 -0.99 11.39 0.57
C LEU A 156 -0.30 12.00 1.78
N PHE A 157 -0.13 13.32 1.77
CA PHE A 157 0.64 14.06 2.76
C PHE A 157 -0.14 15.17 3.46
N ASN A 158 -1.20 15.68 2.83
CA ASN A 158 -2.00 16.78 3.38
C ASN A 158 -3.47 16.39 3.58
N PHE A 159 -4.19 17.25 4.28
CA PHE A 159 -5.57 17.00 4.66
C PHE A 159 -6.52 17.12 3.47
N GLU A 160 -6.23 18.04 2.56
CA GLU A 160 -7.03 18.37 1.39
C GLU A 160 -7.09 17.18 0.42
N GLN A 161 -5.97 16.47 0.23
CA GLN A 161 -5.93 15.22 -0.52
C GLN A 161 -6.84 14.17 0.11
N ALA A 162 -6.86 14.04 1.44
CA ALA A 162 -7.75 13.10 2.12
C ALA A 162 -9.22 13.47 1.95
N VAL A 163 -9.58 14.76 2.06
CA VAL A 163 -10.95 15.22 1.82
C VAL A 163 -11.37 14.90 0.38
N ALA A 164 -10.54 15.25 -0.61
CA ALA A 164 -10.84 15.00 -2.02
C ALA A 164 -10.97 13.49 -2.34
N CYS A 165 -10.12 12.64 -1.75
CA CYS A 165 -10.24 11.18 -1.89
C CYS A 165 -11.56 10.65 -1.32
N ALA A 166 -11.98 11.17 -0.17
CA ALA A 166 -13.25 10.77 0.46
C ALA A 166 -14.46 11.18 -0.39
N GLU A 167 -14.46 12.40 -0.93
CA GLU A 167 -15.52 12.90 -1.81
C GLU A 167 -15.54 12.17 -3.17
N ALA A 168 -14.39 11.65 -3.62
CA ALA A 168 -14.28 10.77 -4.78
C ALA A 168 -14.75 9.33 -4.51
N ASN A 169 -15.11 9.00 -3.26
CA ASN A 169 -15.51 7.65 -2.81
C ASN A 169 -14.48 6.57 -3.16
N VAL A 170 -13.18 6.86 -3.03
CA VAL A 170 -12.15 5.85 -3.21
C VAL A 170 -12.23 4.78 -2.12
N THR A 171 -11.86 3.54 -2.44
CA THR A 171 -11.91 2.43 -1.49
C THR A 171 -10.95 2.63 -0.32
N LEU A 172 -9.73 3.08 -0.60
CA LEU A 172 -8.66 3.15 0.39
C LEU A 172 -7.71 4.32 0.13
N ILE A 173 -7.23 4.94 1.20
CA ILE A 173 -6.12 5.92 1.16
C ILE A 173 -4.91 5.41 1.95
N SER A 174 -3.71 5.76 1.49
CA SER A 174 -2.43 5.47 2.14
C SER A 174 -1.71 6.75 2.59
N PRO A 175 -2.16 7.42 3.67
CA PRO A 175 -1.45 8.57 4.23
C PRO A 175 -0.06 8.17 4.76
N PHE A 176 0.96 8.92 4.36
CA PHE A 176 2.35 8.63 4.73
C PHE A 176 2.70 9.25 6.08
N VAL A 177 3.26 8.45 6.98
CA VAL A 177 3.64 8.86 8.35
C VAL A 177 5.10 9.32 8.38
N GLY A 178 6.04 8.38 8.29
CA GLY A 178 7.46 8.66 8.52
C GLY A 178 8.11 9.61 7.51
N ARG A 179 7.53 9.80 6.32
CA ARG A 179 8.00 10.81 5.35
C ARG A 179 7.67 12.23 5.78
N ILE A 180 6.56 12.41 6.50
CA ILE A 180 6.24 13.68 7.14
C ILE A 180 7.26 13.92 8.26
N MET A 181 7.54 12.92 9.11
CA MET A 181 8.59 13.05 10.13
C MET A 181 9.95 13.42 9.51
N ASP A 182 10.38 12.75 8.43
CA ASP A 182 11.63 13.08 7.72
C ASP A 182 11.70 14.58 7.34
N TRP A 183 10.60 15.12 6.80
CA TRP A 183 10.53 16.52 6.40
C TRP A 183 10.67 17.45 7.61
N TYR A 184 9.97 17.16 8.70
CA TYR A 184 10.05 17.98 9.92
C TYR A 184 11.43 17.90 10.59
N VAL A 185 12.03 16.71 10.68
CA VAL A 185 13.40 16.52 11.19
C VAL A 185 14.40 17.31 10.34
N LYS A 186 14.24 17.35 9.02
CA LYS A 186 15.15 18.11 8.15
C LYS A 186 14.96 19.62 8.27
N ASN A 187 13.72 20.10 8.35
CA ASN A 187 13.39 21.51 8.13
C ASN A 187 13.00 22.30 9.39
N THR A 188 12.93 21.67 10.56
CA THR A 188 12.58 22.34 11.83
C THR A 188 13.61 22.04 12.91
N ASP A 189 13.63 22.80 14.01
CA ASP A 189 14.61 22.60 15.10
C ASP A 189 14.39 21.29 15.85
N LYS A 190 13.15 20.80 15.91
CA LYS A 190 12.82 19.56 16.62
C LYS A 190 13.22 18.33 15.80
N LYS A 191 14.17 17.56 16.31
CA LYS A 191 14.75 16.36 15.64
C LYS A 191 14.27 15.02 16.19
N LYS A 192 13.56 15.03 17.31
CA LYS A 192 13.05 13.82 17.98
C LYS A 192 11.58 14.01 18.28
N TYR A 193 10.80 12.97 18.01
CA TYR A 193 9.36 12.93 18.19
C TYR A 193 9.00 11.67 18.99
N ASP A 194 8.01 11.78 19.86
CA ASP A 194 7.36 10.63 20.49
C ASP A 194 6.09 10.25 19.71
N ARG A 195 5.48 9.11 20.05
CA ARG A 195 4.28 8.63 19.34
C ARG A 195 3.06 9.55 19.41
N ARG A 196 3.05 10.54 20.32
CA ARG A 196 1.93 11.51 20.49
C ARG A 196 2.19 12.79 19.74
N ASP A 197 3.44 13.18 19.59
CA ASP A 197 3.82 14.47 19.03
C ASP A 197 4.40 14.43 17.61
N ASP A 198 4.63 13.22 17.07
CA ASP A 198 5.05 12.98 15.69
C ASP A 198 4.07 13.62 14.66
N PRO A 199 4.59 14.40 13.70
CA PRO A 199 3.75 15.13 12.74
C PRO A 199 3.03 14.20 11.74
N GLY A 200 3.61 13.04 11.40
CA GLY A 200 2.97 12.03 10.57
C GLY A 200 1.84 11.33 11.31
N VAL A 201 2.04 10.96 12.57
CA VAL A 201 1.00 10.36 13.43
C VAL A 201 -0.16 11.35 13.61
N LYS A 202 0.13 12.63 13.86
CA LYS A 202 -0.90 13.68 13.93
C LYS A 202 -1.68 13.85 12.63
N SER A 203 -0.98 13.79 11.48
CA SER A 203 -1.63 13.87 10.17
C SER A 203 -2.65 12.75 9.96
N VAL A 204 -2.24 11.50 10.17
CA VAL A 204 -3.15 10.34 10.06
C VAL A 204 -4.29 10.41 11.07
N THR A 205 -4.00 10.79 12.32
CA THR A 205 -5.01 10.92 13.38
C THR A 205 -6.10 11.93 12.98
N ARG A 206 -5.70 13.09 12.43
CA ARG A 206 -6.64 14.10 11.92
C ARG A 206 -7.51 13.55 10.79
N ILE A 207 -6.89 12.85 9.82
CA ILE A 207 -7.59 12.25 8.68
C ILE A 207 -8.60 11.19 9.14
N TYR A 208 -8.16 10.25 9.99
CA TYR A 208 -9.00 9.20 10.54
C TYR A 208 -10.22 9.78 11.27
N ASN A 209 -10.00 10.72 12.19
CA ASN A 209 -11.08 11.33 12.96
C ASN A 209 -12.06 12.08 12.06
N TYR A 210 -11.58 12.77 11.02
CA TYR A 210 -12.44 13.40 10.03
C TYR A 210 -13.29 12.37 9.27
N TYR A 211 -12.68 11.27 8.81
CA TYR A 211 -13.39 10.22 8.08
C TYR A 211 -14.50 9.59 8.93
N LYS A 212 -14.18 9.21 10.18
CA LYS A 212 -15.16 8.61 11.09
C LYS A 212 -16.27 9.59 11.46
N LYS A 213 -15.92 10.84 11.81
CA LYS A 213 -16.90 11.87 12.17
C LYS A 213 -17.91 12.15 11.05
N HIS A 214 -17.46 12.12 9.80
CA HIS A 214 -18.30 12.42 8.63
C HIS A 214 -18.88 11.18 7.95
N GLY A 215 -18.68 9.99 8.51
CA GLY A 215 -19.27 8.74 8.01
C GLY A 215 -18.70 8.23 6.69
N TYR A 216 -17.51 8.71 6.27
CA TYR A 216 -16.85 8.25 5.05
C TYR A 216 -16.45 6.78 5.14
N LYS A 217 -16.67 6.03 4.06
CA LYS A 217 -16.40 4.59 3.98
C LYS A 217 -15.00 4.24 3.50
N THR A 218 -14.29 5.21 2.90
CA THR A 218 -12.90 5.08 2.51
C THR A 218 -12.06 4.60 3.68
N GLN A 219 -11.30 3.52 3.49
CA GLN A 219 -10.45 2.93 4.51
C GLN A 219 -9.17 3.78 4.69
N VAL A 220 -8.79 4.06 5.94
CA VAL A 220 -7.53 4.74 6.25
C VAL A 220 -6.43 3.72 6.51
N MET A 221 -5.47 3.58 5.60
CA MET A 221 -4.31 2.70 5.74
C MET A 221 -3.03 3.50 5.99
N ALA A 222 -2.60 3.66 7.24
CA ALA A 222 -1.37 4.38 7.50
C ALA A 222 -0.14 3.63 6.95
N ALA A 223 0.77 4.38 6.33
CA ALA A 223 1.89 3.83 5.57
C ALA A 223 3.22 4.56 5.82
N SER A 224 4.31 3.96 5.36
CA SER A 224 5.65 4.59 5.31
C SER A 224 6.25 4.94 6.69
N PHE A 225 6.15 4.02 7.64
CA PHE A 225 6.74 4.14 8.98
C PHE A 225 8.28 4.17 8.99
N ARG A 226 8.88 4.77 10.03
CA ARG A 226 10.32 4.77 10.35
C ARG A 226 10.64 3.93 11.58
N ASN A 227 9.72 3.84 12.54
CA ASN A 227 9.93 3.16 13.81
C ASN A 227 8.62 2.58 14.34
N THR A 228 8.72 1.74 15.37
CA THR A 228 7.54 1.10 16.00
C THR A 228 6.68 2.09 16.77
N GLU A 229 7.24 3.19 17.28
CA GLU A 229 6.50 4.21 18.03
C GLU A 229 5.42 4.90 17.16
N GLU A 230 5.73 5.21 15.90
CA GLU A 230 4.73 5.74 14.95
C GLU A 230 3.56 4.76 14.72
N ILE A 231 3.85 3.45 14.67
CA ILE A 231 2.85 2.40 14.49
C ILE A 231 1.97 2.31 15.74
N LYS A 232 2.60 2.27 16.92
CA LYS A 232 1.93 2.25 18.21
C LYS A 232 1.06 3.49 18.44
N GLY A 233 1.48 4.64 17.93
CA GLY A 233 0.70 5.89 17.95
C GLY A 233 -0.58 5.85 17.12
N LEU A 234 -0.72 4.88 16.20
CA LEU A 234 -1.85 4.73 15.28
C LEU A 234 -2.62 3.42 15.49
N MET A 235 -2.46 2.75 16.63
CA MET A 235 -3.25 1.56 16.96
C MET A 235 -4.74 1.89 16.96
N GLY A 236 -5.52 1.11 16.21
CA GLY A 236 -6.95 1.33 15.96
C GLY A 236 -7.28 2.02 14.62
N CYS A 237 -6.27 2.38 13.82
CA CYS A 237 -6.48 2.75 12.41
C CYS A 237 -7.19 1.61 11.65
N ASP A 238 -7.80 1.87 10.49
CA ASP A 238 -8.52 0.82 9.74
C ASP A 238 -7.55 -0.24 9.22
N LEU A 239 -6.39 0.18 8.75
CA LEU A 239 -5.30 -0.66 8.25
C LEU A 239 -3.94 0.00 8.57
N LEU A 240 -2.90 -0.82 8.69
CA LEU A 240 -1.50 -0.37 8.80
C LEU A 240 -0.66 -1.22 7.83
N THR A 241 0.05 -0.58 6.89
CA THR A 241 1.02 -1.27 6.03
C THR A 241 2.44 -1.09 6.57
N ILE A 242 3.03 -2.20 7.02
CA ILE A 242 4.24 -2.20 7.86
C ILE A 242 5.35 -2.97 7.13
N SER A 243 6.58 -2.47 7.25
CA SER A 243 7.76 -3.15 6.70
C SER A 243 8.07 -4.46 7.45
N PRO A 244 8.66 -5.48 6.80
CA PRO A 244 9.10 -6.69 7.48
C PRO A 244 10.01 -6.41 8.69
N GLY A 245 10.95 -5.48 8.56
CA GLY A 245 11.86 -5.12 9.66
C GLY A 245 11.13 -4.52 10.87
N LEU A 246 10.12 -3.66 10.66
CA LEU A 246 9.34 -3.12 11.76
C LEU A 246 8.38 -4.17 12.34
N LEU A 247 7.88 -5.11 11.55
CA LEU A 247 7.10 -6.25 12.06
C LEU A 247 7.92 -7.17 12.94
N GLN A 248 9.16 -7.44 12.54
CA GLN A 248 10.08 -8.22 13.37
C GLN A 248 10.35 -7.52 14.70
N GLN A 249 10.58 -6.20 14.68
CA GLN A 249 10.72 -5.42 15.91
C GLN A 249 9.46 -5.50 16.78
N LEU A 250 8.27 -5.33 16.19
CA LEU A 250 7.00 -5.45 16.92
C LEU A 250 6.75 -6.85 17.48
N SER A 251 7.25 -7.91 16.81
CA SER A 251 7.10 -9.28 17.28
C SER A 251 7.97 -9.62 18.49
N GLN A 252 8.93 -8.76 18.81
CA GLN A 252 9.85 -8.86 19.94
C GLN A 252 9.50 -7.84 21.04
N ASP A 253 8.38 -7.14 20.89
CA ASP A 253 7.97 -6.03 21.73
C ASP A 253 6.76 -6.45 22.58
N ASP A 254 6.97 -6.53 23.89
CA ASP A 254 5.95 -6.96 24.86
C ASP A 254 5.19 -5.77 25.48
N GLU A 255 5.36 -4.56 24.95
CA GLU A 255 4.63 -3.39 25.47
C GLU A 255 3.11 -3.54 25.26
N ALA A 256 2.34 -3.37 26.33
CA ALA A 256 0.90 -3.22 26.24
C ALA A 256 0.54 -1.83 25.68
N VAL A 257 0.15 -1.77 24.41
CA VAL A 257 -0.15 -0.51 23.71
C VAL A 257 -1.66 -0.24 23.71
N PRO A 258 -2.12 0.89 24.27
CA PRO A 258 -3.53 1.25 24.24
C PRO A 258 -3.98 1.63 22.83
N VAL A 259 -5.26 1.41 22.53
CA VAL A 259 -5.85 1.86 21.27
C VAL A 259 -5.93 3.39 21.24
N ALA A 260 -5.17 3.98 20.30
CA ALA A 260 -5.06 5.43 20.10
C ALA A 260 -6.21 5.99 19.27
N LEU A 261 -6.66 5.25 18.25
CA LEU A 261 -7.73 5.65 17.34
C LEU A 261 -8.98 4.81 17.61
N LYS A 262 -10.10 5.47 17.93
CA LYS A 262 -11.37 4.81 18.25
C LYS A 262 -12.45 5.31 17.31
N SER A 263 -13.20 4.39 16.70
CA SER A 263 -14.46 4.74 16.06
C SER A 263 -15.52 5.02 17.13
N SER A 264 -16.34 6.06 16.94
CA SER A 264 -17.53 6.32 17.78
C SER A 264 -18.63 5.29 17.54
N ASP A 265 -18.58 4.57 16.42
CA ASP A 265 -19.54 3.53 16.08
C ASP A 265 -19.05 2.22 16.71
N GLY A 266 -19.79 1.72 17.70
CA GLY A 266 -19.47 0.57 18.58
C GLY A 266 -19.21 -0.80 17.93
N HIS A 267 -18.50 -0.86 16.81
CA HIS A 267 -17.82 -2.07 16.36
C HIS A 267 -16.79 -2.44 17.42
N LYS A 268 -17.08 -3.55 18.13
CA LYS A 268 -16.33 -4.16 19.25
C LYS A 268 -15.06 -3.38 19.60
N ALA A 269 -15.13 -2.60 20.68
CA ALA A 269 -13.97 -1.93 21.26
C ALA A 269 -12.88 -2.97 21.54
N VAL A 270 -11.93 -3.12 20.61
CA VAL A 270 -10.65 -3.75 20.90
C VAL A 270 -9.97 -2.78 21.85
N THR A 271 -9.87 -3.15 23.11
CA THR A 271 -9.34 -2.27 24.17
C THR A 271 -7.82 -2.22 24.15
N CYS A 272 -7.19 -3.32 23.69
CA CYS A 272 -5.76 -3.47 23.44
C CYS A 272 -5.56 -4.39 22.22
N TYR A 273 -4.57 -4.10 21.39
CA TYR A 273 -4.08 -5.05 20.38
C TYR A 273 -2.82 -5.71 20.94
N THR A 274 -2.75 -7.05 20.90
CA THR A 274 -1.46 -7.74 20.97
C THR A 274 -0.73 -7.48 19.68
N LEU A 275 0.52 -7.01 19.78
CA LEU A 275 1.44 -6.91 18.64
C LEU A 275 1.57 -8.29 17.97
N PRO A 276 1.89 -8.35 16.67
CA PRO A 276 1.98 -9.62 15.95
C PRO A 276 3.04 -10.52 16.59
N ALA A 277 2.61 -11.45 17.44
CA ALA A 277 3.48 -12.46 18.03
C ALA A 277 3.95 -13.40 16.91
N ARG A 278 5.21 -13.85 17.00
CA ARG A 278 5.64 -15.00 16.19
C ARG A 278 4.68 -16.17 16.46
N PRO A 279 4.25 -16.93 15.43
CA PRO A 279 3.66 -18.22 15.68
C PRO A 279 4.69 -19.04 16.45
N VAL A 280 4.32 -19.51 17.65
CA VAL A 280 5.09 -20.56 18.33
C VAL A 280 4.98 -21.78 17.43
N GLU A 281 6.10 -22.25 16.85
CA GLU A 281 6.09 -23.52 16.12
C GLU A 281 5.64 -24.65 17.07
N PRO A 282 4.82 -25.60 16.60
CA PRO A 282 4.44 -26.76 17.39
C PRO A 282 5.63 -27.69 17.69
#